data_AF-A0A1A6A5D3-F1
#
_entry.id   AF-A0A1A6A5D3-F1
#
_cell.length_a   1.000
_cell.length_b   1.000
_cell.length_c   1.000
_cell.angle_alpha   90.00
_cell.angle_beta   90.00
_cell.angle_gamma   90.00
#
_symmetry.space_group_name_H-M   'P 1'
#
loop_
_entity.id
_entity.type
_entity.pdbx_description
1 polymer ?
#
loop_
_entity_poly.entity_id
_entity_poly.type
_entity_poly.pdbx_seq_one_letter_code
_entity_poly.pdbx_strand_id
1 'polypeptide(L)'
;MSTLAIRSSTLARSSLLSRGPMISQVYHHVPIASSSRIRPFSVSSCARLQVDEPRKASLALRKDVKEREEQSPQKIVGGTGKGVEGPHYQDQVHDTQDILANESTTGAWTMMNPIYTENELNTVKVVGREPVTVADKAAHRTVKFLRRAFDFLTAYKAVPISPEILKQNPIPIEELRSKGLLLSHHKWLFRFILLESIAGVPGMVGGTLRHLRSMRLLRRDGGWIHTLLEEAENERMHLLTFMTMAQPTLFTRALVLGAQGVFYNAFFLTYLFSPKTAHRFVGALEEEAVRTYTHCIEDMENNLIPEWNDVPAPRIAIDYWRLPQDAKLLDVIRAVRADEATHRFVNHSLANLDQQKDFNPFALVEADAQTRGEKWGFTREESATFAREQQEKLQDVSRKQIPGH
;
A
#
# COMPACT_ATOMS: atom_id res chain seq x y z
N MET A 1 4.87 5.11 76.34
CA MET A 1 6.25 5.50 75.97
C MET A 1 6.12 6.46 74.80
N SER A 2 5.95 7.77 75.05
CA SER A 2 7.05 8.77 75.20
C SER A 2 7.94 8.78 73.96
N THR A 3 8.31 9.86 73.27
CA THR A 3 8.25 11.33 73.42
C THR A 3 8.88 11.86 72.11
N LEU A 4 8.26 12.75 71.35
CA LEU A 4 8.64 14.17 71.21
C LEU A 4 10.15 14.46 71.01
N ALA A 5 10.52 15.03 69.86
CA ALA A 5 11.48 16.14 69.77
C ALA A 5 11.38 16.86 68.41
N ILE A 6 11.00 18.13 68.53
CA ILE A 6 10.91 19.20 67.53
C ILE A 6 12.25 19.96 67.52
N ARG A 7 12.58 20.60 66.38
CA ARG A 7 13.21 21.94 66.19
C ARG A 7 14.28 21.88 65.10
N SER A 8 14.55 22.92 64.30
CA SER A 8 13.95 24.23 64.00
C SER A 8 15.04 24.99 63.23
N SER A 9 14.64 26.01 62.47
CA SER A 9 15.36 27.28 62.24
C SER A 9 16.59 27.30 61.35
N THR A 10 16.89 28.33 60.56
CA THR A 10 16.17 29.42 59.86
C THR A 10 17.25 30.25 59.15
N LEU A 11 16.81 31.09 58.19
CA LEU A 11 17.42 32.37 57.75
C LEU A 11 18.72 32.32 56.94
N ALA A 12 19.05 33.26 56.05
CA ALA A 12 18.33 34.24 55.24
C ALA A 12 19.40 35.07 54.49
N ARG A 13 18.99 35.59 53.32
CA ARG A 13 19.31 36.93 52.76
C ARG A 13 20.76 37.33 52.43
N SER A 14 20.97 37.43 51.11
CA SER A 14 21.16 38.67 50.31
C SER A 14 22.29 39.65 50.65
N SER A 15 23.01 40.10 49.61
CA SER A 15 22.77 41.39 48.91
C SER A 15 24.04 42.13 48.45
N LEU A 16 23.81 43.02 47.47
CA LEU A 16 24.55 44.24 47.08
C LEU A 16 25.60 44.04 45.97
N LEU A 17 25.45 44.57 44.74
CA LEU A 17 25.07 45.90 44.19
C LEU A 17 26.32 46.65 43.68
N SER A 18 26.28 47.09 42.41
CA SER A 18 26.34 48.51 41.98
C SER A 18 26.42 48.54 40.43
N ARG A 19 25.41 49.04 39.71
CA ARG A 19 24.99 50.44 39.39
C ARG A 19 25.91 51.17 38.39
N GLY A 20 25.27 51.65 37.28
CA GLY A 20 25.83 52.39 36.12
C GLY A 20 26.24 53.86 36.41
N PRO A 21 26.01 54.90 35.56
CA PRO A 21 24.91 55.07 34.57
C PRO A 21 25.19 55.91 33.25
N MET A 22 24.20 55.90 32.33
CA MET A 22 23.55 56.96 31.51
C MET A 22 24.26 58.08 30.68
N ILE A 23 23.48 58.57 29.67
CA ILE A 23 23.47 59.86 28.89
C ILE A 23 23.94 59.67 27.41
N SER A 24 23.34 60.13 26.30
CA SER A 24 22.18 60.98 25.91
C SER A 24 21.81 60.77 24.42
N GLN A 25 20.58 61.12 24.04
CA GLN A 25 19.97 61.25 22.70
C GLN A 25 20.70 62.20 21.73
N VAL A 26 20.50 62.04 20.41
CA VAL A 26 19.97 63.05 19.45
C VAL A 26 19.46 62.35 18.16
N TYR A 27 18.30 62.77 17.65
CA TYR A 27 17.69 62.44 16.35
C TYR A 27 18.23 63.33 15.21
N HIS A 28 18.42 62.80 13.99
CA HIS A 28 18.23 63.56 12.74
C HIS A 28 17.93 62.64 11.53
N HIS A 29 17.30 63.26 10.52
CA HIS A 29 16.57 62.72 9.36
C HIS A 29 17.36 61.93 8.29
N VAL A 30 16.59 61.11 7.55
CA VAL A 30 16.77 60.33 6.28
C VAL A 30 17.29 61.16 5.07
N PRO A 31 17.53 60.65 3.81
CA PRO A 31 18.06 59.38 3.25
C PRO A 31 19.24 59.59 2.24
N ILE A 32 19.72 58.50 1.60
CA ILE A 32 20.12 58.35 0.16
C ILE A 32 21.48 57.63 -0.06
N ALA A 33 21.35 56.46 -0.70
CA ALA A 33 22.21 55.77 -1.68
C ALA A 33 23.72 55.50 -1.46
N SER A 34 24.06 54.25 -1.85
CA SER A 34 25.21 53.87 -2.69
C SER A 34 26.45 53.24 -2.05
N SER A 35 26.54 51.94 -2.32
CA SER A 35 27.73 51.17 -2.68
C SER A 35 28.56 50.45 -1.60
N SER A 36 28.44 49.11 -1.67
CA SER A 36 29.54 48.14 -1.70
C SER A 36 30.31 47.86 -0.39
N ARG A 37 30.09 46.66 0.17
CA ARG A 37 30.98 45.48 0.07
C ARG A 37 30.65 44.49 1.20
N ILE A 38 29.90 43.44 0.86
CA ILE A 38 29.88 42.19 1.64
C ILE A 38 30.49 41.12 0.74
N ARG A 39 31.55 40.48 1.23
CA ARG A 39 32.29 39.40 0.55
C ARG A 39 31.42 38.12 0.56
N PRO A 40 31.22 37.42 -0.58
CA PRO A 40 30.59 36.12 -0.56
C PRO A 40 31.62 35.01 -0.30
N PHE A 41 31.23 34.04 0.53
CA PHE A 41 31.90 32.75 0.67
C PHE A 41 31.78 31.96 -0.64
N SER A 42 32.92 31.63 -1.25
CA SER A 42 33.05 30.81 -2.45
C SER A 42 33.33 29.37 -2.04
N VAL A 43 32.42 28.45 -2.36
CA VAL A 43 32.70 27.00 -2.38
C VAL A 43 32.78 26.59 -3.85
N SER A 44 34.00 26.49 -4.34
CA SER A 44 34.31 26.02 -5.68
C SER A 44 34.78 24.56 -5.61
N SER A 45 33.90 23.61 -5.91
CA SER A 45 34.27 22.30 -6.45
C SER A 45 33.30 21.95 -7.57
N CYS A 46 33.85 21.93 -8.78
CA CYS A 46 33.15 21.70 -10.03
C CYS A 46 32.70 20.23 -10.14
N ALA A 47 31.38 20.00 -10.11
CA ALA A 47 30.76 18.85 -10.75
C ALA A 47 29.57 19.40 -11.55
N ARG A 48 29.71 19.48 -12.87
CA ARG A 48 28.65 19.95 -13.77
C ARG A 48 27.51 18.92 -13.81
N LEU A 49 26.45 19.20 -13.08
CA LEU A 49 25.12 18.62 -13.32
C LEU A 49 24.32 19.70 -14.04
N GLN A 50 24.19 19.55 -15.35
CA GLN A 50 23.38 20.41 -16.20
C GLN A 50 21.95 19.88 -16.13
N VAL A 51 21.08 20.59 -15.41
CA VAL A 51 19.66 20.25 -15.25
C VAL A 51 18.89 21.44 -15.81
N ASP A 52 18.34 21.29 -17.01
CA ASP A 52 17.43 22.27 -17.61
C ASP A 52 16.07 22.27 -16.88
N GLU A 53 15.38 23.41 -16.90
CA GLU A 53 14.14 23.66 -16.15
C GLU A 53 12.96 22.73 -16.52
N PRO A 54 12.13 22.32 -15.53
CA PRO A 54 10.96 21.50 -15.78
C PRO A 54 9.78 22.37 -16.20
N ARG A 55 9.38 22.32 -17.48
CA ARG A 55 8.13 22.95 -17.93
C ARG A 55 7.14 21.91 -18.47
N LYS A 56 6.05 21.78 -17.70
CA LYS A 56 4.79 21.07 -17.95
C LYS A 56 4.88 19.54 -17.85
N ALA A 57 4.58 19.03 -16.65
CA ALA A 57 4.15 17.65 -16.47
C ALA A 57 2.88 17.41 -17.32
N SER A 58 2.93 16.44 -18.25
CA SER A 58 1.92 16.24 -19.30
C SER A 58 1.07 15.00 -19.01
N LEU A 59 -0.23 15.16 -18.71
CA LEU A 59 -1.40 15.03 -19.62
C LEU A 59 -1.72 13.61 -20.16
N ALA A 60 -0.97 12.57 -19.75
CA ALA A 60 -1.02 11.20 -20.28
C ALA A 60 -2.36 10.40 -20.17
N LEU A 61 -3.44 11.02 -19.69
CA LEU A 61 -4.75 10.35 -19.57
C LEU A 61 -5.88 11.09 -20.30
N ARG A 62 -5.56 12.07 -21.16
CA ARG A 62 -6.58 12.67 -22.02
C ARG A 62 -6.57 12.03 -23.41
N LYS A 63 -7.76 11.70 -23.93
CA LYS A 63 -7.92 11.03 -25.24
C LYS A 63 -7.37 11.86 -26.40
N ASP A 64 -7.50 13.19 -26.33
CA ASP A 64 -7.00 14.14 -27.35
C ASP A 64 -5.47 14.24 -27.40
N VAL A 65 -4.77 13.84 -26.34
CA VAL A 65 -3.31 13.83 -26.26
C VAL A 65 -2.75 12.57 -26.92
N LYS A 66 -3.37 11.41 -26.65
CA LYS A 66 -3.02 10.13 -27.29
C LYS A 66 -3.17 10.19 -28.82
N GLU A 67 -4.29 10.72 -29.30
CA GLU A 67 -4.58 10.82 -30.74
C GLU A 67 -3.62 11.75 -31.48
N ARG A 68 -3.10 12.79 -30.79
CA ARG A 68 -2.13 13.73 -31.36
C ARG A 68 -0.70 13.18 -31.37
N GLU A 69 -0.34 12.37 -30.38
CA GLU A 69 0.97 11.73 -30.26
C GLU A 69 1.15 10.61 -31.31
N GLU A 70 0.09 9.84 -31.59
CA GLU A 70 0.07 8.79 -32.63
C GLU A 70 0.22 9.35 -34.07
N GLN A 71 -0.10 10.62 -34.28
CA GLN A 71 -0.06 11.29 -35.60
C GLN A 71 1.26 12.03 -35.89
N SER A 72 2.22 12.06 -34.96
CA SER A 72 3.48 12.81 -35.12
C SER A 72 4.56 12.02 -35.87
N PRO A 73 5.24 12.60 -36.88
CA PRO A 73 6.24 11.89 -37.71
C PRO A 73 7.67 11.83 -37.12
N GLN A 74 7.91 12.28 -35.88
CA GLN A 74 9.21 12.17 -35.20
C GLN A 74 9.19 11.09 -34.11
N LYS A 75 10.18 10.17 -34.11
CA LYS A 75 10.37 9.17 -33.03
C LYS A 75 10.84 9.89 -31.75
N ILE A 76 9.91 10.05 -30.79
CA ILE A 76 10.17 10.59 -29.45
C ILE A 76 10.88 9.52 -28.60
N VAL A 77 11.78 9.93 -27.71
CA VAL A 77 12.48 9.06 -26.76
C VAL A 77 11.46 8.50 -25.76
N GLY A 78 11.28 7.18 -25.75
CA GLY A 78 10.29 6.45 -24.93
C GLY A 78 9.33 5.61 -25.78
N GLY A 79 9.85 4.56 -26.42
CA GLY A 79 9.03 3.51 -27.02
C GLY A 79 8.88 2.31 -26.08
N THR A 80 7.72 1.65 -26.10
CA THR A 80 7.42 0.43 -25.36
C THR A 80 8.31 -0.73 -25.83
N GLY A 81 9.44 -0.93 -25.16
CA GLY A 81 10.30 -2.11 -25.28
C GLY A 81 10.43 -2.85 -23.95
N LYS A 82 10.72 -4.15 -23.98
CA LYS A 82 10.84 -5.01 -22.80
C LYS A 82 11.80 -4.43 -21.76
N GLY A 83 11.28 -4.17 -20.55
CA GLY A 83 12.09 -4.10 -19.35
C GLY A 83 12.85 -5.41 -19.17
N VAL A 84 14.13 -5.31 -18.83
CA VAL A 84 15.01 -6.45 -18.58
C VAL A 84 15.00 -6.78 -17.10
N GLU A 85 14.02 -7.54 -16.67
CA GLU A 85 14.33 -8.63 -15.74
C GLU A 85 13.98 -9.93 -16.47
N GLY A 86 14.83 -10.21 -17.46
CA GLY A 86 14.90 -11.51 -18.10
C GLY A 86 15.73 -12.49 -17.26
N PRO A 87 15.65 -13.78 -17.58
CA PRO A 87 16.34 -14.84 -16.86
C PRO A 87 17.87 -14.65 -16.95
N HIS A 88 18.57 -15.07 -15.90
CA HIS A 88 20.01 -14.89 -15.70
C HIS A 88 20.80 -15.58 -16.82
N TYR A 89 22.06 -15.22 -17.08
CA TYR A 89 22.87 -15.81 -18.18
C TYR A 89 23.10 -17.34 -18.10
N GLN A 90 22.61 -17.98 -17.02
CA GLN A 90 22.64 -19.42 -16.82
C GLN A 90 21.34 -20.12 -17.23
N ASP A 91 20.30 -19.36 -17.59
CA ASP A 91 19.02 -19.89 -17.99
C ASP A 91 19.00 -20.12 -19.51
N GLN A 92 18.87 -21.37 -19.93
CA GLN A 92 18.83 -21.73 -21.35
C GLN A 92 17.50 -21.25 -21.97
N VAL A 93 17.59 -20.23 -22.83
CA VAL A 93 16.46 -19.74 -23.60
C VAL A 93 16.24 -20.66 -24.80
N HIS A 94 15.12 -21.39 -24.83
CA HIS A 94 14.68 -22.07 -26.04
C HIS A 94 14.17 -21.06 -27.08
N ASP A 95 14.46 -21.37 -28.34
CA ASP A 95 14.20 -20.58 -29.55
C ASP A 95 12.76 -20.04 -29.57
N THR A 96 12.60 -18.72 -29.37
CA THR A 96 11.28 -18.08 -29.41
C THR A 96 11.07 -17.48 -30.78
N GLN A 97 10.11 -18.08 -31.50
CA GLN A 97 9.55 -17.59 -32.75
C GLN A 97 9.10 -16.13 -32.63
N ASP A 98 9.18 -15.44 -33.77
CA ASP A 98 9.00 -14.01 -34.01
C ASP A 98 7.90 -13.36 -33.13
N ILE A 99 8.35 -12.63 -32.10
CA ILE A 99 7.54 -12.01 -31.05
C ILE A 99 6.71 -10.84 -31.61
N LEU A 100 7.03 -10.37 -32.83
CA LEU A 100 6.39 -9.20 -33.45
C LEU A 100 5.03 -9.49 -34.07
N ALA A 101 4.67 -10.76 -34.28
CA ALA A 101 3.43 -11.15 -34.96
C ALA A 101 2.35 -11.73 -34.03
N ASN A 102 2.63 -11.87 -32.72
CA ASN A 102 1.80 -12.66 -31.83
C ASN A 102 1.02 -11.78 -30.83
N GLU A 103 -0.26 -11.51 -31.15
CA GLU A 103 -1.22 -10.79 -30.29
C GLU A 103 -1.47 -11.46 -28.92
N SER A 104 -0.92 -12.65 -28.68
CA SER A 104 -1.07 -13.42 -27.44
C SER A 104 -0.20 -12.94 -26.27
N THR A 105 0.75 -12.00 -26.48
CA THR A 105 1.65 -11.54 -25.41
C THR A 105 1.05 -10.38 -24.61
N THR A 106 0.13 -10.70 -23.68
CA THR A 106 -0.46 -9.74 -22.74
C THR A 106 0.31 -9.75 -21.40
N GLY A 107 0.67 -8.59 -20.85
CA GLY A 107 1.23 -8.46 -19.49
C GLY A 107 2.73 -8.14 -19.32
N ALA A 108 3.41 -7.60 -20.35
CA ALA A 108 4.85 -7.30 -20.29
C ALA A 108 5.26 -6.07 -19.45
N TRP A 109 4.35 -5.46 -18.69
CA TRP A 109 4.57 -4.19 -17.96
C TRP A 109 4.23 -4.22 -16.46
N THR A 110 3.78 -5.37 -15.94
CA THR A 110 3.42 -5.54 -14.52
C THR A 110 4.51 -6.36 -13.82
N MET A 111 4.78 -6.10 -12.54
CA MET A 111 5.51 -7.09 -11.72
C MET A 111 4.75 -8.43 -11.73
N MET A 112 5.43 -9.51 -11.32
CA MET A 112 4.81 -10.84 -11.24
C MET A 112 3.55 -10.74 -10.37
N ASN A 113 2.46 -11.36 -10.81
CA ASN A 113 1.19 -11.31 -10.08
C ASN A 113 0.74 -12.74 -9.76
N PRO A 114 0.06 -12.94 -8.62
CA PRO A 114 -0.41 -14.26 -8.23
C PRO A 114 -1.47 -14.77 -9.20
N ILE A 115 -1.32 -16.03 -9.59
CA ILE A 115 -2.31 -16.77 -10.39
C ILE A 115 -3.01 -17.72 -9.43
N TYR A 116 -4.30 -17.47 -9.20
CA TYR A 116 -5.09 -18.27 -8.27
C TYR A 116 -5.87 -19.37 -8.99
N THR A 117 -5.87 -20.55 -8.39
CA THR A 117 -6.84 -21.59 -8.72
C THR A 117 -8.13 -21.39 -7.90
N GLU A 118 -9.25 -21.90 -8.41
CA GLU A 118 -10.54 -21.86 -7.71
C GLU A 118 -10.47 -22.46 -6.29
N ASN A 119 -9.71 -23.53 -6.12
CA ASN A 119 -9.52 -24.17 -4.82
C ASN A 119 -8.82 -23.23 -3.84
N GLU A 120 -7.81 -22.49 -4.30
CA GLU A 120 -7.07 -21.53 -3.48
C GLU A 120 -7.94 -20.34 -3.07
N LEU A 121 -8.76 -19.81 -3.99
CA LEU A 121 -9.70 -18.71 -3.70
C LEU A 121 -10.72 -19.09 -2.60
N ASN A 122 -11.09 -20.36 -2.51
CA ASN A 122 -12.03 -20.89 -1.50
C ASN A 122 -11.40 -21.08 -0.11
N THR A 123 -10.07 -21.09 0.00
CA THR A 123 -9.39 -21.25 1.30
C THR A 123 -9.40 -19.98 2.14
N VAL A 124 -9.67 -18.81 1.53
CA VAL A 124 -9.57 -17.51 2.20
C VAL A 124 -10.65 -17.35 3.27
N LYS A 125 -10.22 -17.22 4.53
CA LYS A 125 -11.09 -17.01 5.69
C LYS A 125 -10.93 -15.61 6.27
N VAL A 126 -11.99 -15.13 6.90
CA VAL A 126 -11.96 -13.93 7.75
C VAL A 126 -11.25 -14.29 9.05
N VAL A 127 -9.96 -13.96 9.11
CA VAL A 127 -9.08 -14.23 10.26
C VAL A 127 -8.55 -12.89 10.76
N GLY A 128 -8.45 -12.73 12.07
CA GLY A 128 -7.81 -11.58 12.69
C GLY A 128 -6.84 -11.97 13.78
N ARG A 129 -5.91 -11.06 14.07
CA ARG A 129 -4.92 -11.21 15.12
C ARG A 129 -5.30 -10.35 16.32
N GLU A 130 -5.30 -10.98 17.50
CA GLU A 130 -5.46 -10.24 18.76
C GLU A 130 -4.26 -9.28 19.02
N PRO A 131 -4.50 -7.99 19.29
CA PRO A 131 -3.43 -7.02 19.51
C PRO A 131 -2.79 -7.19 20.90
N VAL A 132 -1.50 -7.55 20.92
CA VAL A 132 -0.76 -7.87 22.16
C VAL A 132 -0.15 -6.61 22.78
N THR A 133 0.72 -5.92 22.02
CA THR A 133 1.49 -4.78 22.54
C THR A 133 0.65 -3.51 22.63
N VAL A 134 1.12 -2.50 23.38
CA VAL A 134 0.46 -1.17 23.42
C VAL A 134 0.39 -0.55 22.03
N ALA A 135 1.46 -0.69 21.24
CA ALA A 135 1.51 -0.18 19.87
C ALA A 135 0.56 -0.96 18.94
N ASP A 136 0.47 -2.29 19.09
CA ASP A 136 -0.50 -3.11 18.35
C ASP A 136 -1.93 -2.68 18.65
N LYS A 137 -2.24 -2.47 19.94
CA LYS A 137 -3.55 -2.01 20.40
C LYS A 137 -3.88 -0.63 19.84
N ALA A 138 -2.91 0.27 19.79
CA ALA A 138 -3.08 1.60 19.20
C ALA A 138 -3.35 1.51 17.68
N ALA A 139 -2.56 0.72 16.94
CA ALA A 139 -2.74 0.50 15.51
C ALA A 139 -4.13 -0.10 15.21
N HIS A 140 -4.49 -1.18 15.90
CA HIS A 140 -5.77 -1.86 15.72
C HIS A 140 -6.96 -0.95 16.07
N ARG A 141 -6.90 -0.20 17.18
CA ARG A 141 -7.93 0.78 17.54
C ARG A 141 -8.07 1.88 16.50
N THR A 142 -6.96 2.34 15.94
CA THR A 142 -6.96 3.36 14.87
C THR A 142 -7.67 2.83 13.64
N VAL A 143 -7.36 1.60 13.19
CA VAL A 143 -8.07 0.97 12.06
C VAL A 143 -9.56 0.82 12.35
N LYS A 144 -9.96 0.29 13.51
CA LYS A 144 -11.37 0.16 13.88
C LYS A 144 -12.09 1.52 13.94
N PHE A 145 -11.40 2.57 14.40
CA PHE A 145 -11.93 3.92 14.39
C PHE A 145 -12.14 4.43 12.96
N LEU A 146 -11.13 4.31 12.09
CA LEU A 146 -11.21 4.71 10.68
C LEU A 146 -12.32 3.97 9.94
N ARG A 147 -12.41 2.65 10.16
CA ARG A 147 -13.50 1.80 9.65
C ARG A 147 -14.87 2.33 10.06
N ARG A 148 -15.09 2.55 11.37
CA ARG A 148 -16.37 3.07 11.88
C ARG A 148 -16.70 4.45 11.34
N ALA A 149 -15.70 5.35 11.26
CA ALA A 149 -15.89 6.69 10.72
C ALA A 149 -16.25 6.64 9.23
N PHE A 150 -15.54 5.81 8.46
CA PHE A 150 -15.79 5.62 7.04
C PHE A 150 -17.19 5.01 6.81
N ASP A 151 -17.52 3.95 7.52
CA ASP A 151 -18.80 3.27 7.40
C ASP A 151 -19.98 4.17 7.76
N PHE A 152 -19.81 5.00 8.79
CA PHE A 152 -20.78 6.04 9.14
C PHE A 152 -20.97 7.05 8.01
N LEU A 153 -19.87 7.58 7.45
CA LEU A 153 -19.91 8.56 6.36
C LEU A 153 -20.49 7.99 5.06
N THR A 154 -20.27 6.71 4.78
CA THR A 154 -20.79 6.04 3.58
C THR A 154 -22.15 5.37 3.81
N ALA A 155 -22.71 5.47 5.01
CA ALA A 155 -23.91 4.76 5.44
C ALA A 155 -23.85 3.25 5.15
N TYR A 156 -22.69 2.64 5.39
CA TYR A 156 -22.47 1.21 5.24
C TYR A 156 -22.80 0.47 6.53
N LYS A 157 -23.56 -0.62 6.41
CA LYS A 157 -23.86 -1.53 7.52
C LYS A 157 -23.51 -2.95 7.07
N ALA A 158 -22.50 -3.55 7.71
CA ALA A 158 -22.16 -4.95 7.51
C ALA A 158 -23.08 -5.83 8.37
N VAL A 159 -24.34 -5.95 7.98
CA VAL A 159 -25.34 -6.78 8.69
C VAL A 159 -25.79 -7.87 7.73
N PRO A 160 -25.66 -9.16 8.10
CA PRO A 160 -26.16 -10.24 7.26
C PRO A 160 -27.68 -10.14 7.15
N ILE A 161 -28.20 -10.29 5.94
CA ILE A 161 -29.64 -10.28 5.68
C ILE A 161 -30.25 -11.57 6.24
N SER A 162 -31.41 -11.45 6.92
CA SER A 162 -32.09 -12.60 7.52
C SER A 162 -32.41 -13.68 6.46
N PRO A 163 -32.18 -14.97 6.75
CA PRO A 163 -32.54 -16.07 5.83
C PRO A 163 -34.02 -16.07 5.41
N GLU A 164 -34.90 -15.50 6.23
CA GLU A 164 -36.32 -15.35 5.92
C GLU A 164 -36.56 -14.39 4.75
N ILE A 165 -35.77 -13.32 4.66
CA ILE A 165 -35.85 -12.33 3.58
C ILE A 165 -35.23 -12.91 2.30
N LEU A 166 -34.14 -13.67 2.42
CA LEU A 166 -33.50 -14.34 1.28
C LEU A 166 -34.40 -15.39 0.61
N LYS A 167 -35.34 -15.98 1.36
CA LYS A 167 -36.33 -16.94 0.81
C LYS A 167 -37.49 -16.27 0.09
N GLN A 168 -37.66 -14.95 0.18
CA GLN A 168 -38.72 -14.23 -0.52
C GLN A 168 -38.40 -14.15 -2.01
N ASN A 169 -39.40 -14.35 -2.87
CA ASN A 169 -39.24 -14.26 -4.31
C ASN A 169 -40.31 -13.34 -4.92
N PRO A 170 -39.97 -12.13 -5.41
CA PRO A 170 -38.62 -11.54 -5.46
C PRO A 170 -38.14 -11.01 -4.10
N ILE A 171 -36.82 -10.96 -3.89
CA ILE A 171 -36.21 -10.35 -2.70
C ILE A 171 -36.49 -8.84 -2.72
N PRO A 172 -36.92 -8.21 -1.61
CA PRO A 172 -37.24 -6.78 -1.55
C PRO A 172 -35.99 -5.88 -1.50
N ILE A 173 -35.17 -5.91 -2.56
CA ILE A 173 -33.88 -5.21 -2.66
C ILE A 173 -34.02 -3.69 -2.48
N GLU A 174 -35.04 -3.08 -3.09
CA GLU A 174 -35.25 -1.62 -3.01
C GLU A 174 -35.58 -1.18 -1.58
N GLU A 175 -36.39 -1.97 -0.86
CA GLU A 175 -36.70 -1.70 0.53
C GLU A 175 -35.45 -1.83 1.41
N LEU A 176 -34.63 -2.87 1.20
CA LEU A 176 -33.37 -3.06 1.92
C LEU A 176 -32.39 -1.90 1.69
N ARG A 177 -32.30 -1.41 0.45
CA ARG A 177 -31.46 -0.24 0.08
C ARG A 177 -31.99 1.04 0.70
N SER A 178 -33.30 1.27 0.70
CA SER A 178 -33.93 2.44 1.33
C SER A 178 -33.69 2.50 2.85
N LYS A 179 -33.65 1.34 3.52
CA LYS A 179 -33.31 1.20 4.94
C LYS A 179 -31.80 1.29 5.22
N GLY A 180 -30.98 1.38 4.17
CA GLY A 180 -29.53 1.39 4.27
C GLY A 180 -28.95 0.08 4.81
N LEU A 181 -29.68 -1.03 4.64
CA LEU A 181 -29.23 -2.38 5.02
C LEU A 181 -28.43 -3.05 3.91
N LEU A 182 -28.58 -2.57 2.67
CA LEU A 182 -27.93 -3.11 1.49
C LEU A 182 -27.29 -1.97 0.68
N LEU A 183 -26.06 -2.19 0.21
CA LEU A 183 -25.41 -1.25 -0.70
C LEU A 183 -25.88 -1.49 -2.14
N SER A 184 -25.99 -0.41 -2.92
CA SER A 184 -26.09 -0.52 -4.37
C SER A 184 -24.71 -0.74 -4.98
N HIS A 185 -24.69 -1.25 -6.21
CA HIS A 185 -23.46 -1.46 -6.97
C HIS A 185 -22.57 -0.20 -7.06
N HIS A 186 -23.17 0.99 -7.24
CA HIS A 186 -22.43 2.26 -7.22
C HIS A 186 -21.78 2.57 -5.88
N LYS A 187 -22.43 2.25 -4.76
CA LYS A 187 -21.87 2.49 -3.42
C LYS A 187 -20.72 1.52 -3.12
N TRP A 188 -20.81 0.27 -3.58
CA TRP A 188 -19.71 -0.67 -3.52
C TRP A 188 -18.50 -0.19 -4.33
N LEU A 189 -18.70 0.22 -5.58
CA LEU A 189 -17.61 0.77 -6.42
C LEU A 189 -16.99 2.04 -5.82
N PHE A 190 -17.82 2.96 -5.31
CA PHE A 190 -17.32 4.15 -4.62
C PHE A 190 -16.42 3.77 -3.43
N ARG A 191 -16.85 2.78 -2.64
CA ARG A 191 -16.08 2.26 -1.51
C ARG A 191 -14.74 1.68 -1.95
N PHE A 192 -14.74 0.78 -2.94
CA PHE A 192 -13.51 0.16 -3.44
C PHE A 192 -12.57 1.23 -4.00
N ILE A 193 -13.02 2.03 -4.97
CA ILE A 193 -12.18 3.08 -5.60
C ILE A 193 -11.56 4.01 -4.55
N LEU A 194 -12.32 4.42 -3.54
CA LEU A 194 -11.80 5.32 -2.52
C LEU A 194 -10.79 4.64 -1.59
N LEU A 195 -11.03 3.41 -1.15
CA LEU A 195 -10.12 2.70 -0.25
C LEU A 195 -8.85 2.23 -0.98
N GLU A 196 -8.98 1.65 -2.17
CA GLU A 196 -7.86 1.21 -3.00
C GLU A 196 -6.94 2.37 -3.40
N SER A 197 -7.48 3.59 -3.53
CA SER A 197 -6.67 4.80 -3.78
C SER A 197 -5.73 5.16 -2.62
N ILE A 198 -5.95 4.59 -1.44
CA ILE A 198 -5.14 4.80 -0.23
C ILE A 198 -4.32 3.54 0.08
N ALA A 199 -4.84 2.35 -0.22
CA ALA A 199 -4.22 1.05 0.05
C ALA A 199 -2.84 0.88 -0.61
N GLY A 200 -2.59 1.47 -1.78
CA GLY A 200 -1.25 1.43 -2.41
C GLY A 200 -0.18 2.32 -1.76
N VAL A 201 -0.51 3.14 -0.76
CA VAL A 201 0.43 4.08 -0.12
C VAL A 201 1.42 3.40 0.84
N PRO A 202 0.99 2.51 1.76
CA PRO A 202 1.87 1.91 2.76
C PRO A 202 3.06 1.14 2.18
N GLY A 203 2.82 0.24 1.23
CA GLY A 203 3.87 -0.52 0.55
C GLY A 203 4.89 0.40 -0.12
N MET A 204 4.42 1.45 -0.81
CA MET A 204 5.28 2.44 -1.47
C MET A 204 6.16 3.22 -0.48
N VAL A 205 5.59 3.67 0.63
CA VAL A 205 6.32 4.39 1.69
C VAL A 205 7.35 3.47 2.34
N GLY A 206 6.96 2.24 2.70
CA GLY A 206 7.84 1.25 3.30
C GLY A 206 9.01 0.90 2.37
N GLY A 207 8.71 0.54 1.12
CA GLY A 207 9.68 0.26 0.08
C GLY A 207 10.66 1.42 -0.13
N THR A 208 10.16 2.66 -0.25
CA THR A 208 11.01 3.86 -0.42
C THR A 208 11.94 4.09 0.78
N LEU A 209 11.40 4.03 2.01
CA LEU A 209 12.21 4.27 3.22
C LEU A 209 13.30 3.21 3.42
N ARG A 210 12.98 1.95 3.09
CA ARG A 210 13.93 0.84 3.11
C ARG A 210 14.96 0.93 1.98
N HIS A 211 14.54 1.31 0.78
CA HIS A 211 15.42 1.55 -0.37
C HIS A 211 16.46 2.63 -0.07
N LEU A 212 16.02 3.81 0.38
CA LEU A 212 16.92 4.87 0.81
C LEU A 212 17.83 4.45 1.98
N ARG A 213 17.39 3.50 2.83
CA ARG A 213 18.20 2.96 3.93
C ARG A 213 19.30 2.05 3.44
N SER A 214 18.97 1.15 2.53
CA SER A 214 19.93 0.26 1.88
C SER A 214 21.03 1.07 1.19
N MET A 215 20.66 2.12 0.44
CA MET A 215 21.63 2.99 -0.23
C MET A 215 22.51 3.79 0.74
N ARG A 216 21.93 4.49 1.72
CA ARG A 216 22.72 5.32 2.65
C ARG A 216 23.63 4.51 3.58
N LEU A 217 23.28 3.26 3.86
CA LEU A 217 24.09 2.35 4.68
C LEU A 217 24.98 1.42 3.84
N LEU A 218 24.83 1.41 2.51
CA LEU A 218 25.52 0.51 1.58
C LEU A 218 25.38 -0.97 1.98
N ARG A 219 24.15 -1.38 2.33
CA ARG A 219 23.82 -2.74 2.80
C ARG A 219 22.71 -3.36 1.97
N ARG A 220 22.71 -4.69 1.86
CA ARG A 220 21.56 -5.44 1.32
C ARG A 220 20.33 -5.21 2.19
N ASP A 221 19.17 -5.12 1.55
CA ASP A 221 17.89 -4.91 2.22
C ASP A 221 17.28 -6.22 2.76
N GLY A 222 17.61 -7.34 2.13
CA GLY A 222 17.07 -8.65 2.52
C GLY A 222 15.67 -8.93 1.95
N GLY A 223 15.37 -8.43 0.76
CA GLY A 223 14.17 -8.79 0.00
C GLY A 223 12.87 -8.11 0.46
N TRP A 224 12.94 -7.06 1.27
CA TRP A 224 11.76 -6.34 1.75
C TRP A 224 11.26 -5.32 0.73
N ILE A 225 12.16 -4.60 0.06
CA ILE A 225 11.81 -3.53 -0.88
C ILE A 225 10.92 -4.07 -2.00
N HIS A 226 11.29 -5.20 -2.61
CA HIS A 226 10.53 -5.77 -3.72
C HIS A 226 9.11 -6.13 -3.29
N THR A 227 8.94 -6.94 -2.24
CA THR A 227 7.61 -7.32 -1.72
C THR A 227 6.74 -6.12 -1.36
N LEU A 228 7.32 -5.04 -0.78
CA LEU A 228 6.53 -3.86 -0.44
C LEU A 228 6.12 -3.01 -1.66
N LEU A 229 6.95 -2.99 -2.71
CA LEU A 229 6.60 -2.32 -3.95
C LEU A 229 5.62 -3.15 -4.79
N GLU A 230 5.72 -4.47 -4.73
CA GLU A 230 4.78 -5.42 -5.32
C GLU A 230 3.38 -5.27 -4.70
N GLU A 231 3.28 -5.26 -3.37
CA GLU A 231 2.03 -4.95 -2.64
C GLU A 231 1.45 -3.60 -3.12
N ALA A 232 2.27 -2.54 -3.17
CA ALA A 232 1.80 -1.24 -3.64
C ALA A 232 1.32 -1.23 -5.10
N GLU A 233 1.93 -2.04 -5.97
CA GLU A 233 1.46 -2.22 -7.34
C GLU A 233 0.16 -3.01 -7.40
N ASN A 234 0.03 -4.08 -6.63
CA ASN A 234 -1.17 -4.91 -6.58
C ASN A 234 -2.40 -4.09 -6.17
N GLU A 235 -2.30 -3.29 -5.10
CA GLU A 235 -3.36 -2.36 -4.67
C GLU A 235 -3.70 -1.31 -5.74
N ARG A 236 -2.69 -0.83 -6.49
CA ARG A 236 -2.91 0.07 -7.62
C ARG A 236 -3.68 -0.64 -8.74
N MET A 237 -3.47 -1.93 -8.94
CA MET A 237 -4.19 -2.73 -9.93
C MET A 237 -5.63 -3.02 -9.50
N HIS A 238 -5.90 -3.16 -8.19
CA HIS A 238 -7.27 -3.14 -7.66
C HIS A 238 -7.99 -1.84 -8.04
N LEU A 239 -7.38 -0.69 -7.71
CA LEU A 239 -7.94 0.63 -8.04
C LEU A 239 -8.23 0.76 -9.54
N LEU A 240 -7.25 0.48 -10.39
CA LEU A 240 -7.38 0.64 -11.83
C LEU A 240 -8.45 -0.28 -12.40
N THR A 241 -8.58 -1.50 -11.88
CA THR A 241 -9.65 -2.43 -12.23
C THR A 241 -11.01 -1.82 -11.96
N PHE A 242 -11.28 -1.35 -10.74
CA PHE A 242 -12.57 -0.75 -10.39
C PHE A 242 -12.84 0.57 -11.12
N MET A 243 -11.79 1.33 -11.45
CA MET A 243 -11.92 2.55 -12.25
C MET A 243 -12.40 2.27 -13.69
N THR A 244 -12.14 1.09 -14.25
CA THR A 244 -12.72 0.73 -15.56
C THR A 244 -14.24 0.60 -15.52
N MET A 245 -14.80 0.34 -14.33
CA MET A 245 -16.24 0.15 -14.11
C MET A 245 -16.95 1.44 -13.68
N ALA A 246 -16.30 2.26 -12.86
CA ALA A 246 -16.85 3.53 -12.41
C ALA A 246 -15.80 4.63 -12.39
N GLN A 247 -16.13 5.78 -12.97
CA GLN A 247 -15.26 6.95 -12.97
C GLN A 247 -15.54 7.85 -11.76
N PRO A 248 -14.52 8.23 -10.98
CA PRO A 248 -14.71 9.07 -9.80
C PRO A 248 -15.09 10.50 -10.20
N THR A 249 -16.03 11.07 -9.46
CA THR A 249 -16.43 12.49 -9.61
C THR A 249 -15.30 13.43 -9.20
N LEU A 250 -15.39 14.71 -9.57
CA LEU A 250 -14.44 15.74 -9.10
C LEU A 250 -14.36 15.80 -7.56
N PHE A 251 -15.49 15.63 -6.89
CA PHE A 251 -15.55 15.56 -5.43
C PHE A 251 -14.76 14.36 -4.89
N THR A 252 -15.00 13.16 -5.44
CA THR A 252 -14.26 11.94 -5.06
C THR A 252 -12.76 12.13 -5.28
N ARG A 253 -12.34 12.73 -6.40
CA ARG A 253 -10.92 13.00 -6.69
C ARG A 253 -10.30 13.98 -5.71
N ALA A 254 -11.02 15.03 -5.34
CA ALA A 254 -10.57 15.97 -4.31
C ALA A 254 -10.44 15.30 -2.93
N LEU A 255 -11.37 14.39 -2.59
CA LEU A 255 -11.31 13.59 -1.37
C LEU A 255 -10.08 12.67 -1.36
N VAL A 256 -9.80 11.96 -2.46
CA VAL A 256 -8.60 11.13 -2.61
C VAL A 256 -7.33 11.97 -2.41
N LEU A 257 -7.23 13.13 -3.06
CA LEU A 257 -6.07 14.01 -2.92
C LEU A 257 -5.86 14.46 -1.47
N GLY A 258 -6.94 14.88 -0.79
CA GLY A 258 -6.88 15.27 0.63
C GLY A 258 -6.52 14.10 1.54
N ALA A 259 -7.14 12.93 1.33
CA ALA A 259 -6.89 11.73 2.11
C ALA A 259 -5.44 11.23 1.95
N GLN A 260 -4.94 11.14 0.71
CA GLN A 260 -3.53 10.81 0.44
C GLN A 260 -2.59 11.84 1.06
N GLY A 261 -2.89 13.14 0.95
CA GLY A 261 -2.08 14.20 1.55
C GLY A 261 -1.90 14.03 3.05
N VAL A 262 -2.96 13.66 3.78
CA VAL A 262 -2.87 13.41 5.23
C VAL A 262 -2.26 12.04 5.53
N PHE A 263 -2.77 10.98 4.90
CA PHE A 263 -2.41 9.61 5.19
C PHE A 263 -0.96 9.29 4.83
N TYR A 264 -0.49 9.73 3.65
CA TYR A 264 0.91 9.55 3.24
C TYR A 264 1.88 10.10 4.28
N ASN A 265 1.66 11.34 4.73
CA ASN A 265 2.54 11.98 5.71
C ASN A 265 2.46 11.30 7.08
N ALA A 266 1.25 10.96 7.56
CA ALA A 266 1.07 10.26 8.82
C ALA A 266 1.73 8.87 8.81
N PHE A 267 1.54 8.11 7.72
CA PHE A 267 2.11 6.78 7.56
C PHE A 267 3.63 6.84 7.38
N PHE A 268 4.15 7.80 6.61
CA PHE A 268 5.58 8.08 6.48
C PHE A 268 6.25 8.29 7.84
N LEU A 269 5.70 9.18 8.67
CA LEU A 269 6.23 9.42 10.01
C LEU A 269 6.13 8.16 10.89
N THR A 270 5.01 7.45 10.81
CA THR A 270 4.81 6.20 11.57
C THR A 270 5.85 5.15 11.19
N TYR A 271 6.10 4.95 9.89
CA TYR A 271 7.09 3.99 9.40
C TYR A 271 8.52 4.43 9.76
N LEU A 272 8.81 5.73 9.74
CA LEU A 272 10.10 6.27 10.13
C LEU A 272 10.44 5.98 11.60
N PHE A 273 9.46 6.12 12.51
CA PHE A 273 9.67 5.91 13.95
C PHE A 273 9.43 4.47 14.41
N SER A 274 8.45 3.77 13.83
CA SER A 274 8.06 2.42 14.21
C SER A 274 7.54 1.61 13.01
N PRO A 275 8.45 1.02 12.20
CA PRO A 275 8.06 0.15 11.08
C PRO A 275 7.17 -1.03 11.52
N LYS A 276 7.41 -1.58 12.73
CA LYS A 276 6.58 -2.66 13.29
C LYS A 276 5.13 -2.23 13.48
N THR A 277 4.91 -1.03 14.01
CA THR A 277 3.57 -0.47 14.18
C THR A 277 2.91 -0.18 12.83
N ALA A 278 3.68 0.31 11.86
CA ALA A 278 3.20 0.54 10.50
C ALA A 278 2.70 -0.77 9.85
N HIS A 279 3.51 -1.85 9.88
CA HIS A 279 3.08 -3.16 9.39
C HIS A 279 1.90 -3.76 10.17
N ARG A 280 1.79 -3.52 11.48
CA ARG A 280 0.60 -3.94 12.25
C ARG A 280 -0.66 -3.17 11.86
N PHE A 281 -0.51 -1.89 11.55
CA PHE A 281 -1.60 -1.06 11.06
C PHE A 281 -2.09 -1.56 9.69
N VAL A 282 -1.18 -1.82 8.74
CA VAL A 282 -1.52 -2.37 7.42
C VAL A 282 -2.19 -3.73 7.56
N GLY A 283 -1.58 -4.68 8.27
CA GLY A 283 -2.21 -6.00 8.43
C GLY A 283 -3.61 -5.95 9.05
N ALA A 284 -3.87 -4.99 9.96
CA ALA A 284 -5.22 -4.77 10.49
C ALA A 284 -6.18 -4.09 9.50
N LEU A 285 -5.69 -3.26 8.57
CA LEU A 285 -6.49 -2.77 7.44
C LEU A 285 -6.90 -3.93 6.54
N GLU A 286 -5.99 -4.84 6.24
CA GLU A 286 -6.28 -5.96 5.34
C GLU A 286 -7.18 -7.01 5.97
N GLU A 287 -7.17 -7.15 7.31
CA GLU A 287 -8.24 -7.88 8.01
C GLU A 287 -9.63 -7.29 7.72
N GLU A 288 -9.76 -5.96 7.62
CA GLU A 288 -11.01 -5.28 7.27
C GLU A 288 -11.31 -5.34 5.77
N ALA A 289 -10.29 -5.37 4.91
CA ALA A 289 -10.43 -5.55 3.47
C ALA A 289 -10.99 -6.95 3.17
N VAL A 290 -10.37 -8.02 3.71
CA VAL A 290 -10.86 -9.40 3.59
C VAL A 290 -12.31 -9.51 4.08
N ARG A 291 -12.66 -8.89 5.22
CA ARG A 291 -14.06 -8.84 5.71
C ARG A 291 -15.01 -8.17 4.72
N THR A 292 -14.59 -7.04 4.16
CA THR A 292 -15.40 -6.25 3.22
C THR A 292 -15.66 -7.02 1.93
N TYR A 293 -14.62 -7.62 1.35
CA TYR A 293 -14.76 -8.39 0.11
C TYR A 293 -15.50 -9.69 0.32
N THR A 294 -15.33 -10.38 1.46
CA THR A 294 -16.17 -11.54 1.81
C THR A 294 -17.65 -11.15 1.88
N HIS A 295 -17.99 -10.06 2.54
CA HIS A 295 -19.39 -9.59 2.60
C HIS A 295 -19.92 -9.21 1.21
N CYS A 296 -19.10 -8.58 0.36
CA CYS A 296 -19.50 -8.29 -1.02
C CYS A 296 -19.75 -9.56 -1.84
N ILE A 297 -18.91 -10.59 -1.68
CA ILE A 297 -19.08 -11.89 -2.34
C ILE A 297 -20.38 -12.55 -1.87
N GLU A 298 -20.64 -12.55 -0.57
CA GLU A 298 -21.90 -13.06 -0.01
C GLU A 298 -23.12 -12.32 -0.57
N ASP A 299 -23.06 -10.99 -0.69
CA ASP A 299 -24.13 -10.19 -1.30
C ASP A 299 -24.34 -10.55 -2.79
N MET A 300 -23.26 -10.81 -3.53
CA MET A 300 -23.33 -11.21 -4.94
C MET A 300 -23.89 -12.63 -5.10
N GLU A 301 -23.41 -13.59 -4.32
CA GLU A 301 -23.86 -14.99 -4.35
C GLU A 301 -25.33 -15.14 -3.95
N ASN A 302 -25.81 -14.31 -3.01
CA ASN A 302 -27.21 -14.25 -2.61
C ASN A 302 -28.10 -13.41 -3.55
N ASN A 303 -27.57 -12.96 -4.69
CA ASN A 303 -28.30 -12.14 -5.67
C ASN A 303 -28.87 -10.84 -5.07
N LEU A 304 -28.17 -10.23 -4.12
CA LEU A 304 -28.54 -8.94 -3.51
C LEU A 304 -28.03 -7.75 -4.34
N ILE A 305 -27.13 -8.01 -5.29
CA ILE A 305 -26.62 -7.02 -6.26
C ILE A 305 -26.91 -7.52 -7.68
N PRO A 306 -28.18 -7.54 -8.11
CA PRO A 306 -28.57 -8.10 -9.41
C PRO A 306 -27.89 -7.41 -10.59
N GLU A 307 -27.46 -6.16 -10.44
CA GLU A 307 -26.72 -5.42 -11.46
C GLU A 307 -25.35 -6.02 -11.78
N TRP A 308 -24.83 -6.95 -10.97
CA TRP A 308 -23.49 -7.52 -11.10
C TRP A 308 -23.44 -9.01 -11.49
N ASN A 309 -24.57 -9.72 -11.48
CA ASN A 309 -24.60 -11.17 -11.70
C ASN A 309 -23.98 -11.62 -13.04
N ASP A 310 -24.13 -10.80 -14.07
CA ASP A 310 -23.71 -11.11 -15.45
C ASP A 310 -22.72 -10.07 -16.00
N VAL A 311 -22.09 -9.30 -15.12
CA VAL A 311 -21.06 -8.34 -15.54
C VAL A 311 -19.77 -9.11 -15.85
N PRO A 312 -19.23 -9.01 -17.08
CA PRO A 312 -17.97 -9.65 -17.43
C PRO A 312 -16.81 -8.99 -16.67
N ALA A 313 -15.78 -9.78 -16.36
CA ALA A 313 -14.55 -9.28 -15.77
C ALA A 313 -13.92 -8.21 -16.70
N PRO A 314 -13.49 -7.05 -16.15
CA PRO A 314 -12.76 -6.07 -16.95
C PRO A 314 -11.50 -6.67 -17.58
N ARG A 315 -11.16 -6.25 -18.79
CA ARG A 315 -10.00 -6.80 -19.51
C ARG A 315 -8.69 -6.67 -18.73
N ILE A 316 -8.51 -5.55 -18.03
CA ILE A 316 -7.36 -5.32 -17.15
C ILE A 316 -7.25 -6.38 -16.04
N ALA A 317 -8.37 -6.85 -15.50
CA ALA A 317 -8.41 -7.88 -14.47
C ALA A 317 -8.08 -9.25 -15.06
N ILE A 318 -8.66 -9.58 -16.21
CA ILE A 318 -8.37 -10.82 -16.95
C ILE A 318 -6.87 -10.94 -17.23
N ASP A 319 -6.27 -9.86 -17.75
CA ASP A 319 -4.85 -9.86 -18.11
C ASP A 319 -3.95 -9.90 -16.86
N TYR A 320 -4.34 -9.25 -15.76
CA TYR A 320 -3.57 -9.15 -14.52
C TYR A 320 -3.58 -10.47 -13.71
N TRP A 321 -4.77 -10.98 -13.38
CA TRP A 321 -4.96 -12.23 -12.61
C TRP A 321 -4.97 -13.49 -13.48
N ARG A 322 -4.77 -13.35 -14.80
CA ARG A 322 -4.78 -14.47 -15.76
C ARG A 322 -6.09 -15.28 -15.72
N LEU A 323 -7.21 -14.59 -15.55
CA LEU A 323 -8.52 -15.23 -15.48
C LEU A 323 -8.94 -15.77 -16.86
N PRO A 324 -9.87 -16.74 -16.91
CA PRO A 324 -10.54 -17.14 -18.15
C PRO A 324 -11.20 -15.95 -18.87
N GLN A 325 -11.32 -16.01 -20.20
CA GLN A 325 -11.89 -14.91 -20.99
C GLN A 325 -13.39 -14.68 -20.72
N ASP A 326 -14.08 -15.69 -20.22
CA ASP A 326 -15.49 -15.67 -19.81
C ASP A 326 -15.67 -15.40 -18.30
N ALA A 327 -14.59 -15.06 -17.58
CA ALA A 327 -14.65 -14.73 -16.17
C ALA A 327 -15.61 -13.56 -15.90
N LYS A 328 -16.28 -13.63 -14.75
CA LYS A 328 -17.24 -12.62 -14.30
C LYS A 328 -16.61 -11.70 -13.26
N LEU A 329 -17.30 -10.60 -12.95
CA LEU A 329 -16.91 -9.70 -11.87
C LEU A 329 -16.73 -10.44 -10.53
N LEU A 330 -17.53 -11.46 -10.25
CA LEU A 330 -17.41 -12.26 -9.02
C LEU A 330 -16.01 -12.87 -8.88
N ASP A 331 -15.43 -13.38 -9.97
CA ASP A 331 -14.11 -14.00 -9.97
C ASP A 331 -13.02 -12.96 -9.69
N VAL A 332 -13.19 -11.74 -10.22
CA VAL A 332 -12.32 -10.60 -9.92
C VAL A 332 -12.36 -10.24 -8.43
N ILE A 333 -13.56 -10.13 -7.84
CA ILE A 333 -13.70 -9.81 -6.41
C ILE A 333 -13.09 -10.92 -5.54
N ARG A 334 -13.22 -12.19 -5.94
CA ARG A 334 -12.59 -13.32 -5.25
C ARG A 334 -11.06 -13.27 -5.33
N ALA A 335 -10.50 -12.90 -6.48
CA ALA A 335 -9.06 -12.72 -6.66
C ALA A 335 -8.53 -11.55 -5.80
N VAL A 336 -9.18 -10.38 -5.84
CA VAL A 336 -8.84 -9.23 -4.99
C VAL A 336 -8.86 -9.64 -3.51
N ARG A 337 -9.90 -10.35 -3.05
CA ARG A 337 -9.96 -10.85 -1.65
C ARG A 337 -8.76 -11.73 -1.29
N ALA A 338 -8.25 -12.53 -2.22
CA ALA A 338 -7.09 -13.39 -1.99
C ALA A 338 -5.79 -12.58 -1.89
N ASP A 339 -5.65 -11.53 -2.70
CA ASP A 339 -4.56 -10.56 -2.57
C ASP A 339 -4.58 -9.89 -1.19
N GLU A 340 -5.74 -9.41 -0.73
CA GLU A 340 -5.88 -8.83 0.62
C GLU A 340 -5.49 -9.80 1.74
N ALA A 341 -5.84 -11.08 1.60
CA ALA A 341 -5.46 -12.10 2.56
C ALA A 341 -3.93 -12.31 2.60
N THR A 342 -3.27 -12.14 1.47
CA THR A 342 -1.81 -12.18 1.32
C THR A 342 -1.18 -10.98 1.99
N HIS A 343 -1.66 -9.77 1.70
CA HIS A 343 -1.16 -8.53 2.30
C HIS A 343 -1.33 -8.55 3.83
N ARG A 344 -2.49 -9.01 4.33
CA ARG A 344 -2.73 -9.29 5.74
C ARG A 344 -1.64 -10.19 6.32
N PHE A 345 -1.47 -11.36 5.71
CA PHE A 345 -0.55 -12.40 6.16
C PHE A 345 0.91 -11.91 6.17
N VAL A 346 1.35 -11.29 5.08
CA VAL A 346 2.70 -10.78 4.90
C VAL A 346 2.97 -9.65 5.89
N ASN A 347 2.15 -8.61 5.95
CA ASN A 347 2.38 -7.48 6.87
C ASN A 347 2.39 -7.91 8.33
N HIS A 348 1.49 -8.81 8.73
CA HIS A 348 1.53 -9.34 10.08
C HIS A 348 2.74 -10.21 10.38
N SER A 349 3.29 -10.91 9.39
CA SER A 349 4.55 -11.66 9.54
C SER A 349 5.74 -10.69 9.64
N LEU A 350 5.83 -9.72 8.73
CA LEU A 350 6.87 -8.69 8.71
C LEU A 350 6.94 -7.89 10.02
N ALA A 351 5.78 -7.59 10.62
CA ALA A 351 5.72 -6.93 11.92
C ALA A 351 6.34 -7.73 13.07
N ASN A 352 6.42 -9.06 12.97
CA ASN A 352 7.05 -9.91 13.99
C ASN A 352 8.58 -9.97 13.86
N LEU A 353 9.14 -9.59 12.71
CA LEU A 353 10.56 -9.67 12.44
C LEU A 353 11.35 -8.53 13.08
N ASP A 354 12.65 -8.75 13.30
CA ASP A 354 13.62 -7.70 13.55
C ASP A 354 13.92 -6.94 12.25
N GLN A 355 13.37 -5.73 12.17
CA GLN A 355 13.45 -4.83 11.02
C GLN A 355 14.87 -4.49 10.55
N GLN A 356 15.90 -4.75 11.37
CA GLN A 356 17.30 -4.47 11.03
C GLN A 356 18.13 -5.72 10.70
N LYS A 357 17.71 -6.89 11.17
CA LYS A 357 18.52 -8.12 11.13
C LYS A 357 17.92 -9.22 10.28
N ASP A 358 16.60 -9.32 10.28
CA ASP A 358 15.93 -10.46 9.67
C ASP A 358 15.69 -10.22 8.17
N PHE A 359 15.88 -11.28 7.40
CA PHE A 359 15.52 -11.35 5.99
C PHE A 359 13.99 -11.47 5.84
N ASN A 360 13.43 -10.97 4.73
CA ASN A 360 12.03 -11.19 4.41
C ASN A 360 11.80 -12.65 4.00
N PRO A 361 11.07 -13.46 4.78
CA PRO A 361 10.87 -14.88 4.49
C PRO A 361 10.14 -15.14 3.16
N PHE A 362 9.45 -14.13 2.61
CA PHE A 362 8.65 -14.25 1.38
C PHE A 362 9.37 -13.76 0.13
N ALA A 363 10.63 -13.31 0.24
CA ALA A 363 11.35 -12.71 -0.89
C ALA A 363 11.72 -13.71 -2.00
N LEU A 364 11.64 -15.02 -1.71
CA LEU A 364 11.97 -16.08 -2.68
C LEU A 364 10.73 -16.87 -3.09
N VAL A 365 9.85 -17.17 -2.12
CA VAL A 365 8.67 -18.01 -2.30
C VAL A 365 7.58 -17.48 -1.39
N GLU A 366 6.38 -17.32 -1.92
CA GLU A 366 5.20 -17.03 -1.12
C GLU A 366 4.77 -18.24 -0.29
N ALA A 367 4.08 -18.00 0.83
CA ALA A 367 3.39 -19.09 1.51
C ALA A 367 2.26 -19.63 0.61
N ASP A 368 1.93 -20.91 0.78
CA ASP A 368 0.81 -21.53 0.08
C ASP A 368 -0.50 -20.80 0.40
N ALA A 369 -1.44 -20.81 -0.55
CA ALA A 369 -2.67 -20.04 -0.45
C ALA A 369 -3.50 -20.43 0.77
N GLN A 370 -3.50 -21.72 1.15
CA GLN A 370 -4.21 -22.18 2.34
C GLN A 370 -3.63 -21.52 3.60
N THR A 371 -2.31 -21.53 3.79
CA THR A 371 -1.67 -20.85 4.93
C THR A 371 -1.99 -19.35 4.96
N ARG A 372 -1.91 -18.66 3.81
CA ARG A 372 -2.24 -17.22 3.71
C ARG A 372 -3.72 -16.94 4.00
N GLY A 373 -4.61 -17.81 3.55
CA GLY A 373 -6.05 -17.70 3.70
C GLY A 373 -6.53 -17.97 5.13
N GLU A 374 -5.98 -18.99 5.79
CA GLU A 374 -6.43 -19.49 7.09
C GLU A 374 -5.68 -18.93 8.29
N LYS A 375 -4.48 -18.39 8.09
CA LYS A 375 -3.66 -17.81 9.17
C LYS A 375 -3.55 -16.30 9.00
N TRP A 376 -3.47 -15.58 10.12
CA TRP A 376 -3.28 -14.13 10.09
C TRP A 376 -1.83 -13.72 9.77
N GLY A 377 -0.84 -14.61 9.91
CA GLY A 377 0.58 -14.33 9.72
C GLY A 377 1.46 -15.31 10.50
N PHE A 378 2.76 -15.32 10.20
CA PHE A 378 3.76 -16.10 10.93
C PHE A 378 4.33 -15.34 12.12
N THR A 379 4.64 -16.10 13.17
CA THR A 379 5.59 -15.67 14.22
C THR A 379 6.99 -15.52 13.65
N ARG A 380 7.92 -14.95 14.43
CA ARG A 380 9.30 -14.79 13.99
C ARG A 380 9.98 -16.15 13.79
N GLU A 381 9.69 -17.09 14.68
CA GLU A 381 10.21 -18.47 14.66
C GLU A 381 9.65 -19.25 13.47
N GLU A 382 8.35 -19.14 13.21
CA GLU A 382 7.72 -19.76 12.02
C GLU A 382 8.26 -19.16 10.73
N SER A 383 8.48 -17.84 10.68
CA SER A 383 9.10 -17.17 9.53
C SER A 383 10.51 -17.70 9.26
N ALA A 384 11.30 -17.91 10.33
CA ALA A 384 12.65 -18.46 10.22
C ALA A 384 12.66 -19.94 9.80
N THR A 385 11.70 -20.73 10.27
CA THR A 385 11.54 -22.13 9.84
C THR A 385 11.09 -22.20 8.38
N PHE A 386 10.08 -21.42 7.99
CA PHE A 386 9.63 -21.34 6.60
C PHE A 386 10.77 -20.95 5.65
N ALA A 387 11.53 -19.89 5.97
CA ALA A 387 12.64 -19.46 5.13
C ALA A 387 13.72 -20.54 4.97
N ARG A 388 14.03 -21.29 6.03
CA ARG A 388 14.99 -22.41 5.97
C ARG A 388 14.48 -23.56 5.09
N GLU A 389 13.23 -23.97 5.29
CA GLU A 389 12.62 -25.05 4.50
C GLU A 389 12.55 -24.71 3.01
N GLN A 390 12.21 -23.46 2.66
CA GLN A 390 12.20 -23.03 1.25
C GLN A 390 13.60 -22.96 0.67
N GLN A 391 14.58 -22.49 1.45
CA GLN A 391 15.98 -22.48 1.01
C GLN A 391 16.50 -23.89 0.75
N GLU A 392 16.20 -24.85 1.63
CA GLU A 392 16.57 -26.26 1.45
C GLU A 392 15.92 -26.86 0.19
N LYS A 393 14.63 -26.61 -0.04
CA LYS A 393 13.92 -27.05 -1.26
C LYS A 393 14.56 -26.48 -2.52
N LEU A 394 14.90 -25.19 -2.54
CA LEU A 394 15.56 -24.56 -3.69
C LEU A 394 16.95 -25.15 -3.94
N GLN A 395 17.71 -25.43 -2.87
CA GLN A 395 19.00 -26.11 -2.97
C GLN A 395 18.86 -27.54 -3.48
N ASP A 396 17.83 -28.27 -3.07
CA ASP A 396 17.55 -29.63 -3.56
C ASP A 396 17.19 -29.66 -5.05
N VAL A 397 16.36 -28.71 -5.50
CA VAL A 397 16.04 -28.55 -6.93
C VAL A 397 17.30 -28.25 -7.73
N SER A 398 18.13 -27.30 -7.25
CA SER A 398 19.40 -26.96 -7.89
C SER A 398 20.35 -28.16 -7.96
N ARG A 399 20.48 -28.93 -6.87
CA ARG A 399 21.30 -30.16 -6.84
C ARG A 399 20.83 -31.24 -7.81
N LYS A 400 19.51 -31.36 -8.02
CA LYS A 400 18.92 -32.32 -8.98
C LYS A 400 19.03 -31.87 -10.43
N GLN A 401 19.13 -30.57 -10.68
CA GLN A 401 19.24 -30.00 -12.03
C GLN A 401 20.66 -29.95 -12.57
N ILE A 402 21.69 -30.09 -11.72
CA ILE A 402 23.08 -30.23 -12.16
C ILE A 402 23.31 -31.69 -12.53
N PRO A 403 23.45 -32.05 -13.83
CA PRO A 403 23.82 -33.41 -14.22
C PRO A 403 25.22 -33.67 -13.68
N GLY A 404 25.45 -34.87 -13.13
CA GLY A 404 26.75 -35.27 -12.61
C GLY A 404 27.89 -34.98 -13.59
N HIS A 405 28.96 -34.41 -13.05
CA HIS A 405 30.25 -34.26 -13.73
C HIS A 405 30.80 -35.58 -14.26
#